data_AF-A0A2G4J7K0-F1
#
_entry.id   AF-A0A2G4J7K0-F1
#
_cell.length_a   1.000
_cell.length_b   1.000
_cell.length_c   1.000
_cell.angle_alpha   90.00
_cell.angle_beta   90.00
_cell.angle_gamma   90.00
#
_symmetry.space_group_name_H-M   'P 1'
#
loop_
_entity.id
_entity.type
_entity.pdbx_description
1 polymer ?
#
loop_
_entity_poly.entity_id
_entity_poly.type
_entity_poly.pdbx_seq_one_letter_code
_entity_poly.pdbx_strand_id
1 'polypeptide(L)'
;MNGGSMSSVSSSLSNAYSSGGVVFADGAKINAYNINFLIPVGASGRVMAAYQAATNAGTLSDLGYAATQNTYGLGYQYDFSKRTTGYAIYTYVNNYLNVSGLSGNAAYVGMRHSF
;
A
#
# COMPACT_ATOMS: atom_id res chain seq x y z
N MET A 1 21.37 48.73 13.32
CA MET A 1 20.63 47.99 12.28
C MET A 1 21.23 46.59 12.23
N ASN A 2 20.74 45.69 13.09
CA ASN A 2 19.79 44.60 12.78
C ASN A 2 20.56 43.40 12.17
N GLY A 3 20.67 42.21 12.76
CA GLY A 3 20.05 41.60 13.93
C GLY A 3 20.27 40.09 13.78
N GLY A 4 21.17 39.51 14.57
CA GLY A 4 21.41 38.07 14.60
C GLY A 4 20.45 37.38 15.55
N SER A 5 19.91 36.22 15.15
CA SER A 5 19.62 35.04 15.98
C SER A 5 18.85 34.01 15.16
N MET A 6 19.53 32.93 14.77
CA MET A 6 18.87 31.66 14.46
C MET A 6 18.54 31.02 15.81
N SER A 7 17.30 31.17 16.28
CA SER A 7 16.83 30.41 17.43
C SER A 7 16.34 29.05 16.94
N SER A 8 17.22 28.05 17.03
CA SER A 8 16.77 26.66 17.00
C SER A 8 16.02 26.41 18.30
N VAL A 9 14.72 26.14 18.19
CA VAL A 9 13.98 25.58 19.32
C VAL A 9 14.44 24.12 19.46
N SER A 10 15.49 23.90 20.26
CA SER A 10 15.82 22.56 20.74
C SER A 10 14.79 22.15 21.78
N SER A 11 13.66 21.60 21.36
CA SER A 11 12.88 20.78 22.28
C SER A 11 13.66 19.48 22.45
N SER A 12 14.13 19.20 23.68
CA SER A 12 14.53 17.86 24.08
C SER A 12 13.28 16.98 24.17
N LEU A 13 12.61 16.77 23.04
CA LEU A 13 11.63 15.71 22.90
C LEU A 13 12.41 14.40 22.78
N SER A 14 12.52 13.68 23.89
CA SER A 14 12.93 12.29 23.87
C SER A 14 11.97 11.52 22.95
N ASN A 15 12.46 11.13 21.78
CA ASN A 15 11.70 10.36 20.80
C ASN A 15 11.35 9.00 21.41
N ALA A 16 10.09 8.81 21.83
CA ALA A 16 9.60 7.57 22.45
C ALA A 16 9.73 6.33 21.53
N TYR A 17 10.13 6.54 20.27
CA TYR A 17 10.33 5.52 19.25
C TYR A 17 11.80 5.12 19.04
N SER A 18 12.72 5.57 19.91
CA SER A 18 14.17 5.26 19.88
C SER A 18 14.48 3.75 19.80
N SER A 19 13.52 2.88 20.12
CA SER A 19 13.66 1.41 20.08
C SER A 19 12.75 0.70 19.04
N GLY A 20 12.16 1.43 18.08
CA GLY A 20 11.17 0.85 17.15
C GLY A 20 10.53 1.79 16.12
N GLY A 21 11.22 2.88 15.74
CA GLY A 21 11.26 3.36 14.35
C GLY A 21 10.02 3.97 13.70
N VAL A 22 9.18 4.75 14.40
CA VAL A 22 8.29 5.70 13.69
C VAL A 22 9.11 6.91 13.27
N VAL A 23 9.38 7.05 11.98
CA VAL A 23 10.08 8.20 11.41
C VAL A 23 9.06 9.26 11.02
N PHE A 24 8.96 10.33 11.81
CA PHE A 24 8.28 11.55 11.38
C PHE A 24 9.24 12.39 10.55
N ALA A 25 9.17 12.23 9.22
CA ALA A 25 9.96 13.03 8.29
C ALA A 25 9.14 14.24 7.83
N ASP A 26 9.53 15.44 8.23
CA ASP A 26 8.92 16.67 7.71
C ASP A 26 9.07 16.71 6.18
N GLY A 27 8.01 17.07 5.46
CA GLY A 27 7.97 17.02 3.99
C GLY A 27 7.77 15.63 3.38
N ALA A 28 7.49 14.60 4.19
CA ALA A 28 7.06 13.28 3.70
C ALA A 28 5.80 13.37 2.84
N LYS A 29 5.85 12.82 1.62
CA LYS A 29 4.73 12.77 0.69
C LYS A 29 4.64 11.40 0.05
N ILE A 30 3.40 10.93 -0.18
CA ILE A 30 3.12 9.69 -0.90
C ILE A 30 2.05 9.99 -1.94
N ASN A 31 2.34 9.67 -3.20
CA ASN A 31 1.36 9.71 -4.28
C ASN A 31 0.95 8.28 -4.58
N ALA A 32 -0.34 7.98 -4.48
CA ALA A 32 -0.87 6.64 -4.68
C ALA A 32 -2.01 6.65 -5.70
N TYR A 33 -2.10 5.58 -6.48
CA TYR A 33 -3.16 5.35 -7.45
C TYR A 33 -3.56 3.88 -7.44
N ASN A 34 -4.84 3.63 -7.69
CA ASN A 34 -5.41 2.30 -7.75
C ASN A 34 -6.44 2.20 -8.88
N ILE A 35 -6.43 1.07 -9.57
CA ILE A 35 -7.38 0.72 -10.61
C ILE A 35 -7.81 -0.73 -10.37
N ASN A 36 -9.11 -0.98 -10.42
CA ASN A 36 -9.69 -2.29 -10.19
C ASN A 36 -10.72 -2.59 -11.27
N PHE A 37 -10.68 -3.81 -11.77
CA PHE A 37 -11.61 -4.34 -12.75
C PHE A 37 -12.33 -5.55 -12.16
N LEU A 38 -13.63 -5.62 -12.41
CA LEU A 38 -14.43 -6.80 -12.18
C LEU A 38 -15.23 -7.06 -13.45
N ILE A 39 -15.02 -8.24 -14.03
CA ILE A 39 -15.56 -8.62 -15.33
C ILE A 39 -16.43 -9.85 -15.11
N PRO A 40 -17.76 -9.76 -15.29
CA PRO A 40 -18.63 -10.93 -15.29
C PRO A 40 -18.21 -11.91 -16.40
N VAL A 41 -18.02 -13.18 -16.05
CA VAL A 41 -17.73 -14.26 -16.99
C VAL A 41 -18.76 -15.38 -16.78
N GLY A 42 -19.76 -15.40 -17.65
CA GLY A 42 -20.92 -16.29 -17.52
C GLY A 42 -21.92 -15.85 -16.44
N ALA A 43 -22.82 -16.76 -16.06
CA ALA A 43 -23.95 -16.44 -15.18
C ALA A 43 -23.56 -16.26 -13.70
N SER A 44 -22.50 -16.94 -13.25
CA SER A 44 -22.12 -17.03 -11.83
C SER A 44 -20.66 -16.65 -11.56
N GLY A 45 -19.85 -16.42 -12.59
CA GLY A 45 -18.42 -16.17 -12.48
C GLY A 45 -18.06 -14.70 -12.65
N ARG A 46 -17.02 -14.25 -11.95
CA ARG A 46 -16.44 -12.91 -12.11
C ARG A 46 -14.92 -12.99 -12.03
N VAL A 47 -14.22 -12.44 -13.01
CA VAL A 47 -12.77 -12.24 -12.96
C VAL A 47 -12.50 -10.87 -12.34
N MET A 48 -11.51 -10.81 -11.46
CA MET A 48 -11.07 -9.59 -10.81
C MET A 48 -9.62 -9.33 -11.19
N ALA A 49 -9.29 -8.09 -11.50
CA ALA A 49 -7.91 -7.64 -11.68
C ALA A 49 -7.71 -6.32 -10.96
N ALA A 50 -6.55 -6.15 -10.32
CA ALA A 50 -6.23 -4.96 -9.55
C ALA A 50 -4.80 -4.54 -9.83
N TYR A 51 -4.59 -3.22 -9.90
CA TYR A 51 -3.27 -2.62 -9.89
C TYR A 51 -3.29 -1.43 -8.94
N GLN A 52 -2.30 -1.39 -8.07
CA GLN A 52 -2.07 -0.29 -7.16
C GLN A 52 -0.61 0.10 -7.28
N ALA A 53 -0.33 1.39 -7.27
CA ALA A 53 1.03 1.84 -7.06
C ALA A 53 1.11 3.06 -6.17
N ALA A 54 2.22 3.15 -5.47
CA ALA A 54 2.53 4.21 -4.53
C ALA A 54 3.99 4.62 -4.70
N THR A 55 4.21 5.92 -4.82
CA THR A 55 5.54 6.51 -4.96
C THR A 55 5.71 7.57 -3.89
N ASN A 56 6.76 7.43 -3.09
CA ASN A 56 7.14 8.47 -2.16
C ASN A 56 7.75 9.66 -2.92
N ALA A 57 7.54 10.85 -2.38
CA ALA A 57 8.15 12.10 -2.84
C ALA A 57 8.65 12.89 -1.62
N GLY A 58 9.45 13.93 -1.89
CA GLY A 58 10.06 14.75 -0.84
C GLY A 58 10.97 13.92 0.06
N THR A 59 10.95 14.21 1.35
CA THR A 59 11.91 13.69 2.34
C THR A 59 11.94 12.15 2.42
N LEU A 60 10.82 11.46 2.15
CA LEU A 60 10.80 9.99 2.09
C LEU A 60 11.67 9.43 0.96
N SER A 61 11.67 10.08 -0.21
CA SER A 61 12.53 9.69 -1.33
C SER A 61 13.99 9.95 -1.03
N ASP A 62 14.30 11.09 -0.40
CA ASP A 62 15.67 11.48 -0.01
C ASP A 62 16.28 10.52 1.03
N LEU A 63 15.43 9.89 1.85
CA LEU A 63 15.81 8.85 2.81
C LEU A 63 16.00 7.45 2.19
N GLY A 64 15.92 7.32 0.86
CA GLY A 64 16.15 6.08 0.13
C GLY A 64 14.90 5.24 -0.17
N TYR A 65 13.72 5.70 0.22
CA TYR A 65 12.44 5.03 -0.07
C TYR A 65 11.82 5.53 -1.37
N ALA A 66 12.63 5.69 -2.42
CA ALA A 66 12.23 6.34 -3.67
C ALA A 66 11.64 5.36 -4.72
N ALA A 67 11.75 4.05 -4.51
CA ALA A 67 11.27 3.08 -5.49
C ALA A 67 9.74 3.06 -5.54
N THR A 68 9.12 3.08 -6.73
CA THR A 68 7.66 2.95 -6.83
C THR A 68 7.23 1.54 -6.43
N GLN A 69 6.38 1.44 -5.39
CA GLN A 69 5.72 0.20 -5.01
C GLN A 69 4.64 -0.10 -6.04
N ASN A 70 4.65 -1.32 -6.57
CA ASN A 70 3.62 -1.82 -7.50
C ASN A 70 2.99 -3.06 -6.90
N THR A 71 1.67 -3.08 -6.76
CA THR A 71 0.90 -4.23 -6.29
C THR A 71 -0.07 -4.65 -7.37
N TYR A 72 0.03 -5.89 -7.81
CA TYR A 72 -0.83 -6.52 -8.79
C TYR A 72 -1.71 -7.56 -8.11
N GLY A 73 -2.96 -7.64 -8.54
CA GLY A 73 -3.91 -8.64 -8.05
C GLY A 73 -4.67 -9.27 -9.21
N LEU A 74 -4.89 -10.57 -9.13
CA LEU A 74 -5.77 -11.32 -10.01
C LEU A 74 -6.65 -12.22 -9.15
N GLY A 75 -7.92 -12.36 -9.49
CA GLY A 75 -8.81 -13.23 -8.74
C GLY A 75 -9.98 -13.72 -9.56
N TYR A 76 -10.66 -14.69 -8.98
CA TYR A 76 -11.89 -15.25 -9.49
C TYR A 76 -12.90 -15.38 -8.35
N GLN A 77 -14.14 -15.00 -8.62
CA GLN A 77 -15.27 -15.17 -7.74
C GLN A 77 -16.31 -16.04 -8.42
N TYR A 78 -16.93 -16.95 -7.65
CA TYR A 78 -18.03 -17.77 -8.09
C TYR A 78 -19.21 -17.69 -7.13
N ASP A 79 -20.37 -17.32 -7.65
CA ASP A 79 -21.63 -17.29 -6.91
C ASP A 79 -22.29 -18.68 -7.00
N PHE A 80 -22.13 -19.50 -5.94
CA PHE A 80 -22.81 -20.80 -5.82
C PHE A 80 -24.33 -20.64 -5.71
N SER A 81 -24.77 -19.54 -5.10
CA SER A 81 -26.17 -19.13 -5.02
C SER A 81 -26.26 -17.61 -4.90
N LYS A 82 -27.47 -17.05 -4.82
CA LYS A 82 -27.68 -15.62 -4.50
C LYS A 82 -27.08 -15.20 -3.14
N ARG A 83 -26.82 -16.16 -2.26
CA ARG A 83 -26.37 -15.93 -0.87
C ARG A 83 -24.99 -16.48 -0.58
N THR A 84 -24.48 -17.40 -1.39
CA THR A 84 -23.19 -18.08 -1.15
C THR A 84 -22.24 -17.82 -2.31
N THR A 85 -21.07 -17.28 -1.99
CA THR A 85 -20.04 -16.89 -2.95
C THR A 85 -18.68 -17.41 -2.49
N GLY A 86 -17.94 -18.06 -3.37
CA GLY A 86 -16.53 -18.43 -3.16
C GLY A 86 -15.59 -17.52 -3.94
N TYR A 87 -14.35 -17.36 -3.47
CA TYR A 87 -13.33 -16.60 -4.19
C TYR A 87 -11.92 -17.16 -3.98
N ALA A 88 -11.08 -16.92 -4.97
CA ALA A 88 -9.64 -17.12 -4.92
C ALA A 88 -8.95 -15.89 -5.50
N ILE A 89 -7.92 -15.37 -4.82
CA ILE A 89 -7.19 -14.16 -5.19
C ILE A 89 -5.70 -14.43 -5.00
N TYR A 90 -4.89 -13.96 -5.95
CA TYR A 90 -3.44 -13.92 -5.84
C TYR A 90 -2.96 -12.49 -6.02
N THR A 91 -2.00 -12.07 -5.19
CA THR A 91 -1.37 -10.77 -5.29
C THR A 91 0.15 -10.89 -5.33
N TYR A 92 0.77 -9.95 -6.03
CA TYR A 92 2.22 -9.78 -6.07
C TYR A 92 2.54 -8.31 -5.83
N VAL A 93 3.50 -8.04 -4.94
CA VAL A 93 4.01 -6.71 -4.67
C VAL A 93 5.50 -6.65 -5.02
N ASN A 94 5.88 -5.56 -5.69
CA ASN A 94 7.26 -5.24 -6.00
C ASN A 94 7.62 -3.88 -5.37
N ASN A 95 8.82 -3.79 -4.81
CA ASN A 95 9.29 -2.63 -4.04
C ASN A 95 8.38 -2.30 -2.83
N TYR A 96 8.08 -3.30 -2.01
CA TYR A 96 7.28 -3.14 -0.79
C TYR A 96 7.89 -2.07 0.13
N LEU A 97 7.03 -1.20 0.67
CA LEU A 97 7.41 -0.02 1.43
C LEU A 97 8.39 0.90 0.69
N ASN A 98 8.35 0.88 -0.65
CA ASN A 98 9.21 1.65 -1.53
C ASN A 98 10.72 1.32 -1.38
N VAL A 99 11.04 0.14 -0.83
CA VAL A 99 12.40 -0.41 -0.75
C VAL A 99 12.70 -1.19 -2.02
N SER A 100 13.69 -0.74 -2.80
CA SER A 100 14.04 -1.35 -4.08
C SER A 100 14.36 -2.85 -3.94
N GLY A 101 13.71 -3.68 -4.76
CA GLY A 101 13.94 -5.13 -4.79
C GLY A 101 13.26 -5.93 -3.66
N LEU A 102 12.60 -5.28 -2.70
CA LEU A 102 11.81 -5.98 -1.69
C LEU A 102 10.46 -6.38 -2.31
N SER A 103 10.25 -7.67 -2.52
CA SER A 103 9.05 -8.18 -3.19
C SER A 103 8.38 -9.30 -2.40
N GLY A 104 7.10 -9.53 -2.66
CA GLY A 104 6.34 -10.57 -1.98
C GLY A 104 5.07 -10.97 -2.74
N ASN A 105 4.51 -12.10 -2.37
CA ASN A 105 3.26 -12.60 -2.93
C ASN A 105 2.35 -13.13 -1.83
N ALA A 106 1.05 -13.04 -2.05
CA ALA A 106 0.05 -13.60 -1.15
C ALA A 106 -1.08 -14.25 -1.96
N ALA A 107 -1.71 -15.27 -1.37
CA ALA A 107 -2.86 -15.93 -1.94
C ALA A 107 -3.96 -16.03 -0.88
N TYR A 108 -5.21 -15.82 -1.30
CA TYR A 108 -6.39 -15.84 -0.46
C TYR A 108 -7.44 -16.72 -1.10
N VAL A 109 -8.03 -17.61 -0.32
CA VAL A 109 -9.20 -18.39 -0.70
C VAL A 109 -10.24 -18.28 0.39
N GLY A 110 -11.51 -18.20 0.02
CA GLY A 110 -12.55 -18.04 1.01
C GLY A 110 -13.96 -18.19 0.45
N MET A 111 -14.92 -18.17 1.37
CA MET A 111 -16.33 -18.22 1.07
C MET A 111 -17.07 -17.20 1.94
N ARG A 112 -18.10 -16.58 1.36
CA ARG A 112 -19.05 -15.71 2.05
C ARG A 112 -20.45 -16.28 1.94
N HIS A 113 -21.17 -16.35 3.05
CA HIS A 113 -22.60 -16.63 3.08
C HIS A 113 -23.36 -15.42 3.66
N SER A 114 -24.49 -15.04 3.04
CA SER A 114 -25.30 -13.87 3.43
C SER A 114 -26.70 -14.32 3.84
N PHE A 115 -27.07 -14.11 5.11
CA PHE A 115 -28.31 -14.59 5.74
C PHE A 115 -29.57 -13.81 5.30
#